data_AF-A0A5N0UX18-F1
#
_entry.id   AF-A0A5N0UX18-F1
#
_cell.length_a   1.000
_cell.length_b   1.000
_cell.length_c   1.000
_cell.angle_alpha   90.00
_cell.angle_beta   90.00
_cell.angle_gamma   90.00
#
_symmetry.space_group_name_H-M   'P 1'
#
loop_
_entity.id
_entity.type
_entity.pdbx_description
1 polymer ?
#
loop_
_entity_poly.entity_id
_entity_poly.type
_entity_poly.pdbx_seq_one_letter_code
_entity_poly.pdbx_strand_id
1 'polypeptide(L)'
;MSAPEPFVALMRRYVNDYTNRHDVSVCAEIMEPGYTLRMGPHEVAGRDEAYIPAARRQFTQYPGLCLTVHEIVTNGDRLAMRFSEHGRSAKAGESAVWSGIGLYSWNGRKLVANYVEQDYFSRKRQLDSGIPDAVEPPALAPWDTRAEPPDPEAETVVRRWIETGAAVQPHDPVVRFDDGAAGPPLLTGSSSTVDDLFSAGPHVAFRVTATGTYAEAPAGTPATLHLVGLVTVAHGRVTGGRIVRDRLGLARALASARS
;
A
#
# COMPACT_ATOMS: atom_id res chain seq x y z
N MET A 1 11.31 -31.29 1.26
CA MET A 1 10.52 -30.06 1.44
C MET A 1 11.47 -28.89 1.19
N SER A 2 11.12 -27.94 0.32
CA SER A 2 11.95 -26.75 0.10
C SER A 2 11.90 -25.86 1.34
N ALA A 3 13.01 -25.21 1.69
CA ALA A 3 13.00 -24.20 2.73
C ALA A 3 12.04 -23.05 2.35
N PRO A 4 11.40 -22.39 3.33
CA PRO A 4 10.58 -21.21 3.08
C PRO A 4 11.40 -20.09 2.42
N GLU A 5 10.77 -19.30 1.55
CA GLU A 5 11.38 -18.11 0.95
C GLU A 5 11.81 -17.14 2.07
N PRO A 6 13.11 -16.83 2.23
CA PRO A 6 13.61 -16.07 3.38
C PRO A 6 12.94 -14.71 3.58
N PHE A 7 12.65 -13.98 2.50
CA PHE A 7 11.97 -12.69 2.60
C PHE A 7 10.51 -12.87 3.08
N VAL A 8 9.82 -13.91 2.62
CA VAL A 8 8.45 -14.24 3.07
C VAL A 8 8.46 -14.64 4.55
N ALA A 9 9.48 -15.40 5.00
CA ALA A 9 9.64 -15.74 6.42
C ALA A 9 9.87 -14.49 7.28
N LEU A 10 10.66 -13.53 6.83
CA LEU A 10 10.84 -12.22 7.50
C LEU A 10 9.51 -11.45 7.57
N MET A 11 8.75 -11.41 6.49
CA MET A 11 7.45 -10.72 6.44
C MET A 11 6.40 -11.40 7.32
N ARG A 12 6.45 -12.72 7.49
CA ARG A 12 5.62 -13.43 8.46
C ARG A 12 5.85 -12.92 9.88
N ARG A 13 7.10 -12.61 10.26
CA ARG A 13 7.44 -12.02 11.55
C ARG A 13 6.96 -10.57 11.64
N TYR A 14 7.16 -9.77 10.58
CA TYR A 14 6.65 -8.40 10.51
C TYR A 14 5.13 -8.34 10.79
N VAL A 15 4.36 -9.23 10.17
CA VAL A 15 2.90 -9.27 10.33
C VAL A 15 2.49 -9.86 11.67
N ASN A 16 2.95 -11.07 12.00
CA ASN A 16 2.41 -11.80 13.15
C ASN A 16 3.10 -11.42 14.46
N ASP A 17 4.43 -11.35 14.47
CA ASP A 17 5.19 -11.16 15.69
C ASP A 17 5.22 -9.68 16.09
N TYR A 18 5.36 -8.79 15.11
CA TYR A 18 5.39 -7.34 15.36
C TYR A 18 3.98 -6.73 15.28
N THR A 19 3.37 -6.70 14.08
CA THR A 19 2.17 -5.85 13.84
C THR A 19 0.95 -6.36 14.60
N ASN A 20 0.62 -7.66 14.51
CA ASN A 20 -0.60 -8.23 15.09
C ASN A 20 -0.49 -8.48 16.60
N ARG A 21 0.71 -8.66 17.14
CA ARG A 21 0.94 -8.74 18.60
C ARG A 21 1.25 -7.40 19.25
N HIS A 22 1.44 -6.36 18.44
CA HIS A 22 1.83 -5.01 18.86
C HIS A 22 3.19 -5.01 19.60
N ASP A 23 4.02 -6.02 19.33
CA ASP A 23 5.29 -6.24 20.02
C ASP A 23 6.44 -5.57 19.25
N VAL A 24 6.72 -4.32 19.63
CA VAL A 24 7.80 -3.53 19.02
C VAL A 24 9.20 -4.03 19.40
N SER A 25 9.35 -4.95 20.37
CA SER A 25 10.67 -5.48 20.73
C SER A 25 11.30 -6.28 19.58
N VAL A 26 10.45 -6.86 18.72
CA VAL A 26 10.86 -7.64 17.55
C VAL A 26 11.45 -6.75 16.44
N CYS A 27 11.12 -5.46 16.39
CA CYS A 27 11.57 -4.55 15.34
C CYS A 27 13.10 -4.53 15.19
N ALA A 28 13.84 -4.63 16.30
CA ALA A 28 15.29 -4.64 16.27
C ALA A 28 15.87 -5.83 15.49
N GLU A 29 15.15 -6.95 15.42
CA GLU A 29 15.55 -8.15 14.72
C GLU A 29 15.16 -8.14 13.25
N ILE A 30 14.04 -7.48 12.89
CA ILE A 30 13.45 -7.56 11.54
C ILE A 30 13.66 -6.30 10.69
N MET A 31 14.05 -5.17 11.29
CA MET A 31 14.27 -3.89 10.61
C MET A 31 15.66 -3.34 10.94
N GLU A 32 16.34 -2.77 9.95
CA GLU A 32 17.56 -2.02 10.19
C GLU A 32 17.28 -0.74 11.00
N PRO A 33 18.25 -0.22 11.79
CA PRO A 33 18.08 1.03 12.53
C PRO A 33 17.68 2.20 11.62
N GLY A 34 18.22 2.24 10.40
CA GLY A 34 17.87 3.24 9.38
C GLY A 34 16.60 2.95 8.58
N TYR A 35 15.73 2.03 9.04
CA TYR A 35 14.50 1.68 8.32
C TYR A 35 13.67 2.92 7.97
N THR A 36 13.22 2.98 6.72
CA THR A 36 12.47 4.13 6.19
C THR A 36 11.13 3.72 5.61
N LEU A 37 10.04 4.29 6.14
CA LEU A 37 8.70 4.17 5.55
C LEU A 37 8.34 5.42 4.77
N ARG A 38 7.76 5.24 3.57
CA ARG A 38 7.25 6.31 2.71
C ARG A 38 5.78 6.10 2.41
N MET A 39 4.96 7.11 2.70
CA MET A 39 3.51 7.08 2.50
C MET A 39 2.99 8.48 2.18
N GLY A 40 2.26 8.62 1.08
CA GLY A 40 1.94 9.92 0.53
C GLY A 40 3.22 10.74 0.29
N PRO A 41 3.25 12.02 0.72
CA PRO A 41 4.45 12.85 0.68
C PRO A 41 5.36 12.68 1.91
N HIS A 42 4.99 11.81 2.86
CA HIS A 42 5.66 11.69 4.14
C HIS A 42 6.73 10.60 4.14
N GLU A 43 7.84 10.90 4.80
CA GLU A 43 8.91 9.95 5.10
C GLU A 43 9.06 9.82 6.62
N VAL A 44 9.09 8.57 7.10
CA VAL A 44 9.35 8.20 8.49
C VAL A 44 10.65 7.40 8.51
N ALA A 45 11.77 8.10 8.70
CA ALA A 45 13.11 7.52 8.69
C ALA A 45 13.66 7.34 10.11
N GLY A 46 14.20 6.15 10.38
CA GLY A 46 14.72 5.77 11.69
C GLY A 46 13.74 4.85 12.43
N ARG A 47 14.17 3.60 12.64
CA ARG A 47 13.36 2.55 13.28
C ARG A 47 12.94 2.96 14.69
N ASP A 48 13.89 3.38 15.52
CA ASP A 48 13.70 3.56 16.95
C ASP A 48 13.14 4.95 17.28
N GLU A 49 13.63 5.98 16.58
CA GLU A 49 13.31 7.38 16.86
C GLU A 49 12.01 7.85 16.18
N ALA A 50 11.64 7.26 15.05
CA ALA A 50 10.51 7.73 14.24
C ALA A 50 9.44 6.65 14.02
N TYR A 51 9.83 5.50 13.49
CA TYR A 51 8.88 4.45 13.08
C TYR A 51 8.17 3.78 14.26
N ILE A 52 8.91 3.27 15.25
CA ILE A 52 8.32 2.63 16.45
C ILE A 52 7.38 3.60 17.20
N PRO A 53 7.74 4.88 17.45
CA PRO A 53 6.82 5.84 18.04
C PRO A 53 5.55 6.06 17.21
N ALA A 54 5.67 6.11 15.88
CA ALA A 54 4.51 6.24 14.99
C ALA A 54 3.59 5.01 15.08
N ALA A 55 4.14 3.80 15.04
CA ALA A 55 3.38 2.57 15.18
C ALA A 55 2.68 2.48 16.55
N ARG A 56 3.37 2.83 17.64
CA ARG A 56 2.76 2.85 19.00
C ARG A 56 1.56 3.79 19.09
N ARG A 57 1.60 4.95 18.42
CA ARG A 57 0.44 5.85 18.34
C ARG A 57 -0.73 5.17 17.63
N GLN A 58 -0.47 4.42 16.57
CA GLN A 58 -1.51 3.65 15.87
C GLN A 58 -2.08 2.54 16.74
N PHE A 59 -1.24 1.77 17.44
CA PHE A 59 -1.67 0.73 18.38
C PHE A 59 -2.48 1.32 19.55
N THR A 60 -2.12 2.51 20.04
CA THR A 60 -2.91 3.22 21.05
C THR A 60 -4.28 3.64 20.50
N GLN A 61 -4.32 4.09 19.24
CA GLN A 61 -5.57 4.47 18.58
C GLN A 61 -6.46 3.25 18.27
N TYR A 62 -5.86 2.08 18.03
CA TYR A 62 -6.53 0.83 17.72
C TYR A 62 -5.94 -0.33 18.58
N PRO A 63 -6.36 -0.49 19.84
CA PRO A 63 -5.77 -1.47 20.75
C PRO A 63 -5.93 -2.93 20.30
N GLY A 64 -6.92 -3.20 19.46
CA GLY A 64 -7.15 -4.52 18.83
C GLY A 64 -6.78 -4.56 17.35
N LEU A 65 -5.91 -3.65 16.88
CA LEU A 65 -5.49 -3.59 15.47
C LEU A 65 -4.96 -4.95 15.01
N CYS A 66 -5.43 -5.40 13.86
CA CYS A 66 -4.95 -6.59 13.19
C CYS A 66 -4.71 -6.29 11.70
N LEU A 67 -3.65 -6.88 11.15
CA LEU A 67 -3.29 -6.89 9.75
C LEU A 67 -3.58 -8.28 9.18
N THR A 68 -4.42 -8.32 8.15
CA THR A 68 -4.76 -9.53 7.39
C THR A 68 -4.15 -9.45 6.01
N VAL A 69 -3.39 -10.48 5.62
CA VAL A 69 -2.72 -10.56 4.32
C VAL A 69 -3.66 -11.17 3.29
N HIS A 70 -3.79 -10.51 2.14
CA HIS A 70 -4.61 -10.97 1.02
C HIS A 70 -3.79 -11.46 -0.16
N GLU A 71 -2.54 -11.00 -0.29
CA GLU A 71 -1.64 -11.37 -1.38
C GLU A 71 -0.20 -11.03 -1.02
N ILE A 72 0.73 -11.91 -1.36
CA ILE A 72 2.18 -11.66 -1.32
C ILE A 72 2.76 -12.10 -2.65
N VAL A 73 3.55 -11.22 -3.27
CA VAL A 73 4.42 -11.55 -4.42
C VAL A 73 5.84 -11.11 -4.12
N THR A 74 6.83 -11.87 -4.57
CA THR A 74 8.24 -11.57 -4.31
C THR A 74 9.12 -12.13 -5.42
N ASN A 75 10.21 -11.43 -5.73
CA ASN A 75 11.27 -11.92 -6.61
C ASN A 75 12.55 -12.30 -5.86
N GLY A 76 12.46 -12.42 -4.54
CA GLY A 76 13.58 -12.69 -3.63
C GLY A 76 14.26 -11.41 -3.15
N ASP A 77 14.35 -10.37 -3.99
CA ASP A 77 14.99 -9.09 -3.65
C ASP A 77 13.98 -8.02 -3.20
N ARG A 78 12.77 -8.07 -3.75
CA ARG A 78 11.66 -7.14 -3.49
C ARG A 78 10.39 -7.94 -3.19
N LEU A 79 9.55 -7.39 -2.32
CA LEU A 79 8.28 -8.03 -1.93
C LEU A 79 7.15 -7.01 -1.91
N ALA A 80 6.02 -7.36 -2.51
CA ALA A 80 4.79 -6.59 -2.40
C ALA A 80 3.78 -7.38 -1.58
N MET A 81 3.09 -6.67 -0.68
CA MET A 81 2.06 -7.25 0.18
C MET A 81 0.79 -6.42 0.08
N ARG A 82 -0.31 -7.06 -0.31
CA ARG A 82 -1.65 -6.50 -0.23
C ARG A 82 -2.30 -6.98 1.06
N PHE A 83 -2.82 -6.04 1.84
CA PHE A 83 -3.35 -6.30 3.16
C PHE A 83 -4.56 -5.43 3.48
N SER A 84 -5.27 -5.80 4.53
CA SER A 84 -6.18 -4.90 5.25
C SER A 84 -5.71 -4.78 6.68
N GLU A 85 -5.73 -3.57 7.20
CA GLU A 85 -5.70 -3.32 8.63
C GLU A 85 -7.13 -3.12 9.12
N HIS A 86 -7.42 -3.59 10.34
CA HIS A 86 -8.74 -3.46 10.93
C HIS A 86 -8.70 -3.43 12.44
N GLY A 87 -9.68 -2.75 13.04
CA GLY A 87 -9.81 -2.68 14.49
C GLY A 87 -10.82 -1.64 14.95
N ARG A 88 -11.09 -1.62 16.25
CA ARG A 88 -11.96 -0.61 16.89
C ARG A 88 -11.14 0.61 17.31
N SER A 89 -11.54 1.78 16.84
CA SER A 89 -10.94 3.06 17.21
C SER A 89 -11.25 3.40 18.67
N ALA A 90 -10.22 3.60 19.49
CA ALA A 90 -10.37 4.04 20.87
C ALA A 90 -10.99 5.45 20.96
N LYS A 91 -10.74 6.30 19.95
CA LYS A 91 -11.26 7.67 19.91
C LYS A 91 -12.71 7.75 19.45
N ALA A 92 -13.05 7.04 18.37
CA ALA A 92 -14.38 7.12 17.76
C ALA A 92 -15.36 6.13 18.39
N GLY A 93 -14.86 5.07 19.02
CA GLY A 93 -15.70 3.96 19.47
C GLY A 93 -16.15 3.04 18.34
N GLU A 94 -15.83 3.33 17.07
CA GLU A 94 -16.26 2.56 15.91
C GLU A 94 -15.18 1.62 15.36
N SER A 95 -15.61 0.52 14.75
CA SER A 95 -14.74 -0.40 14.00
C SER A 95 -14.53 0.10 12.58
N ALA A 96 -13.36 -0.16 12.02
CA ALA A 96 -13.09 0.11 10.61
C ALA A 96 -12.12 -0.93 10.04
N VAL A 97 -12.18 -1.10 8.71
CA VAL A 97 -11.26 -1.88 7.89
C VAL A 97 -10.71 -0.97 6.80
N TRP A 98 -9.42 -1.00 6.52
CA TRP A 98 -8.86 -0.25 5.40
C TRP A 98 -7.78 -1.06 4.70
N SER A 99 -7.80 -0.99 3.37
CA SER A 99 -6.85 -1.69 2.51
C SER A 99 -5.52 -0.95 2.46
N GLY A 100 -4.46 -1.70 2.19
CA GLY A 100 -3.14 -1.15 1.91
C GLY A 100 -2.34 -2.06 0.99
N ILE A 101 -1.37 -1.46 0.31
CA ILE A 101 -0.34 -2.18 -0.43
C ILE A 101 1.01 -1.61 -0.02
N GLY A 102 1.92 -2.49 0.41
CA GLY A 102 3.29 -2.15 0.76
C GLY A 102 4.30 -2.78 -0.19
N LEU A 103 5.31 -2.01 -0.60
CA LEU A 103 6.46 -2.44 -1.40
C LEU A 103 7.70 -2.42 -0.53
N TYR A 104 8.24 -3.59 -0.22
CA TYR A 104 9.30 -3.76 0.76
C TYR A 104 10.65 -4.00 0.08
N SER A 105 11.68 -3.45 0.71
CA SER A 105 13.09 -3.72 0.40
C SER A 105 13.77 -4.28 1.64
N TRP A 106 14.74 -5.17 1.42
CA TRP A 106 15.52 -5.79 2.49
C TRP A 106 16.98 -5.95 2.04
N ASN A 107 17.87 -6.28 2.98
CA ASN A 107 19.29 -6.50 2.72
C ASN A 107 19.69 -7.99 2.75
N GLY A 108 18.75 -8.90 2.50
CA GLY A 108 18.94 -10.35 2.68
C GLY A 108 18.76 -10.84 4.12
N ARG A 109 18.53 -9.92 5.08
CA ARG A 109 18.33 -10.27 6.49
C ARG A 109 17.25 -9.45 7.19
N LYS A 110 17.22 -8.13 6.96
CA LYS A 110 16.29 -7.18 7.59
C LYS A 110 15.70 -6.23 6.58
N LEU A 111 14.51 -5.72 6.90
CA LEU A 111 13.85 -4.66 6.17
C LEU A 111 14.68 -3.38 6.24
N VAL A 112 14.82 -2.71 5.09
CA VAL A 112 15.55 -1.43 4.97
C VAL A 112 14.63 -0.28 4.62
N ALA A 113 13.60 -0.53 3.81
CA ALA A 113 12.64 0.51 3.46
C ALA A 113 11.31 -0.09 3.00
N ASN A 114 10.24 0.71 3.05
CA ASN A 114 9.03 0.44 2.30
C ASN A 114 8.39 1.70 1.71
N TYR A 115 7.74 1.53 0.56
CA TYR A 115 6.65 2.39 0.15
C TYR A 115 5.34 1.74 0.59
N VAL A 116 4.37 2.53 1.03
CA VAL A 116 3.03 2.03 1.35
C VAL A 116 2.00 3.11 1.10
N GLU A 117 0.84 2.72 0.58
CA GLU A 117 -0.36 3.55 0.63
C GLU A 117 -1.47 2.75 1.29
N GLN A 118 -2.30 3.46 2.06
CA GLN A 118 -3.42 2.90 2.81
C GLN A 118 -4.67 3.74 2.60
N ASP A 119 -5.82 3.08 2.48
CA ASP A 119 -7.09 3.74 2.22
C ASP A 119 -7.71 4.38 3.48
N TYR A 120 -7.03 5.39 4.01
CA TYR A 120 -7.52 6.13 5.17
C TYR A 120 -8.77 6.97 4.88
N PHE A 121 -9.10 7.19 3.61
CA PHE A 121 -10.32 7.88 3.23
C PHE A 121 -11.55 7.00 3.51
N SER A 122 -11.52 5.72 3.10
CA SER A 122 -12.61 4.79 3.45
C SER A 122 -12.64 4.49 4.94
N ARG A 123 -11.49 4.41 5.62
CA ARG A 123 -11.46 4.35 7.09
C ARG A 123 -12.23 5.51 7.72
N LYS A 124 -11.97 6.75 7.27
CA LYS A 124 -12.66 7.93 7.79
C LYS A 124 -14.18 7.83 7.56
N ARG A 125 -14.60 7.44 6.34
CA ARG A 125 -16.03 7.21 6.03
C ARG A 125 -16.69 6.26 7.03
N GLN A 126 -16.07 5.10 7.29
CA GLN A 126 -16.61 4.08 8.20
C GLN A 126 -16.70 4.59 9.64
N LEU A 127 -15.70 5.34 10.11
CA LEU A 127 -15.72 5.94 11.45
C LEU A 127 -16.78 7.03 11.58
N ASP A 128 -17.03 7.81 10.52
CA ASP A 128 -18.05 8.85 10.52
C ASP A 128 -19.46 8.25 10.44
N SER A 129 -19.64 7.13 9.71
CA SER A 129 -20.94 6.48 9.52
C SER A 129 -21.29 5.43 10.57
N GLY A 130 -20.30 4.90 11.30
CA GLY A 130 -20.46 3.74 12.18
C GLY A 130 -20.68 2.41 11.44
N ILE A 131 -20.52 2.38 10.12
CA ILE A 131 -20.73 1.18 9.29
C ILE A 131 -19.36 0.70 8.80
N PRO A 132 -18.80 -0.38 9.37
CA PRO A 132 -17.53 -0.93 8.91
C PRO A 132 -17.71 -1.71 7.61
N ASP A 133 -16.67 -1.69 6.77
CA ASP A 133 -16.57 -2.57 5.62
C ASP A 133 -16.16 -4.00 6.08
N ALA A 134 -16.38 -5.00 5.22
CA ALA A 134 -15.93 -6.36 5.49
C ALA A 134 -14.42 -6.49 5.22
N VAL A 135 -13.73 -7.28 6.07
CA VAL A 135 -12.34 -7.69 5.79
C VAL A 135 -12.34 -8.58 4.55
N GLU A 136 -11.49 -8.27 3.57
CA GLU A 136 -11.34 -9.13 2.38
C GLU A 136 -10.87 -10.54 2.79
N PRO A 137 -11.21 -11.59 2.02
CA PRO A 137 -10.72 -12.93 2.32
C PRO A 137 -9.19 -12.97 2.44
N PRO A 138 -8.62 -13.65 3.45
CA PRO A 138 -7.18 -13.80 3.55
C PRO A 138 -6.64 -14.66 2.40
N ALA A 139 -5.36 -14.48 2.06
CA ALA A 139 -4.64 -15.42 1.22
C ALA A 139 -4.68 -16.82 1.86
N LEU A 140 -4.81 -17.87 1.03
CA LEU A 140 -4.90 -19.24 1.54
C LEU A 140 -3.60 -19.70 2.22
N ALA A 141 -2.46 -19.32 1.68
CA ALA A 141 -1.13 -19.73 2.16
C ALA A 141 -0.07 -18.64 1.90
N PRO A 142 -0.23 -17.42 2.44
CA PRO A 142 0.67 -16.30 2.11
C PRO A 142 2.13 -16.54 2.52
N TRP A 143 2.34 -17.40 3.52
CA TRP A 143 3.66 -17.69 4.07
C TRP A 143 4.41 -18.79 3.31
N ASP A 144 3.72 -19.45 2.38
CA ASP A 144 4.28 -20.48 1.49
C ASP A 144 4.55 -19.93 0.08
N THR A 145 4.36 -18.60 -0.13
CA THR A 145 4.71 -17.91 -1.36
C THR A 145 6.18 -18.15 -1.70
N ARG A 146 6.44 -18.48 -2.97
CA ARG A 146 7.79 -18.66 -3.51
C ARG A 146 8.20 -17.43 -4.30
N ALA A 147 9.50 -17.18 -4.35
CA ALA A 147 10.02 -16.18 -5.27
C ALA A 147 9.83 -16.61 -6.73
N GLU A 148 9.37 -15.66 -7.55
CA GLU A 148 9.33 -15.77 -9.00
C GLU A 148 10.31 -14.77 -9.60
N PRO A 149 11.06 -15.12 -10.65
CA PRO A 149 12.02 -14.19 -11.25
C PRO A 149 11.32 -12.92 -11.75
N PRO A 150 12.03 -11.78 -11.81
CA PRO A 150 11.51 -10.59 -12.48
C PRO A 150 11.16 -10.88 -13.95
N ASP A 151 10.12 -10.22 -14.44
CA ASP A 151 9.66 -10.20 -15.83
C ASP A 151 9.77 -8.76 -16.40
N PRO A 152 10.89 -8.41 -17.04
CA PRO A 152 11.11 -7.08 -17.63
C PRO A 152 10.09 -6.70 -18.71
N GLU A 153 9.47 -7.68 -19.37
CA GLU A 153 8.43 -7.40 -20.37
C GLU A 153 7.14 -6.95 -19.69
N ALA A 154 6.73 -7.64 -18.62
CA ALA A 154 5.60 -7.22 -17.79
C ALA A 154 5.83 -5.84 -17.17
N GLU A 155 7.04 -5.56 -16.69
CA GLU A 155 7.40 -4.22 -16.18
C GLU A 155 7.27 -3.14 -17.26
N THR A 156 7.72 -3.43 -18.49
CA THR A 156 7.58 -2.51 -19.63
C THR A 156 6.12 -2.25 -19.98
N VAL A 157 5.28 -3.29 -19.97
CA VAL A 157 3.82 -3.16 -20.18
C VAL A 157 3.21 -2.23 -19.14
N VAL A 158 3.55 -2.41 -17.86
CA VAL A 158 2.99 -1.60 -16.78
C VAL A 158 3.49 -0.16 -16.80
N ARG A 159 4.77 0.09 -17.15
CA ARG A 159 5.28 1.47 -17.33
C ARG A 159 4.51 2.21 -18.42
N ARG A 160 4.34 1.59 -19.59
CA ARG A 160 3.54 2.16 -20.70
C ARG A 160 2.09 2.38 -20.29
N TRP A 161 1.50 1.44 -19.57
CA TRP A 161 0.13 1.58 -19.06
C TRP A 161 0.00 2.76 -18.07
N ILE A 162 0.98 2.95 -17.17
CA ILE A 162 1.03 4.11 -16.25
C ILE A 162 1.16 5.43 -17.03
N GLU A 163 1.99 5.47 -18.09
CA GLU A 163 2.17 6.66 -18.95
C GLU A 163 0.87 7.10 -19.62
N THR A 164 -0.04 6.18 -19.94
CA THR A 164 -1.38 6.54 -20.46
C THR A 164 -2.30 7.20 -19.45
N GLY A 165 -1.93 7.21 -18.16
CA GLY A 165 -2.76 7.68 -17.05
C GLY A 165 -3.73 6.63 -16.49
N ALA A 166 -3.78 5.43 -17.05
CA ALA A 166 -4.73 4.38 -16.66
C ALA A 166 -4.56 3.91 -15.20
N ALA A 167 -3.36 4.01 -14.62
CA ALA A 167 -3.13 3.70 -13.20
C ALA A 167 -3.69 4.76 -12.24
N VAL A 168 -3.94 5.98 -12.72
CA VAL A 168 -4.47 7.11 -11.93
C VAL A 168 -5.99 7.20 -12.10
N GLN A 169 -6.47 6.86 -13.30
CA GLN A 169 -7.85 7.00 -13.71
C GLN A 169 -8.62 5.69 -13.55
N PRO A 170 -9.75 5.66 -12.83
CA PRO A 170 -10.53 4.44 -12.63
C PRO A 170 -11.43 4.11 -13.85
N HIS A 171 -10.86 4.09 -15.05
CA HIS A 171 -11.58 3.79 -16.30
C HIS A 171 -11.51 2.32 -16.68
N ASP A 172 -10.53 1.58 -16.18
CA ASP A 172 -10.34 0.17 -16.50
C ASP A 172 -11.09 -0.71 -15.47
N PRO A 173 -12.14 -1.43 -15.87
CA PRO A 173 -12.92 -2.26 -14.94
C PRO A 173 -12.15 -3.46 -14.40
N VAL A 174 -11.00 -3.82 -15.00
CA VAL A 174 -10.22 -4.98 -14.53
C VAL A 174 -9.40 -4.67 -13.28
N VAL A 175 -9.08 -3.39 -13.04
CA VAL A 175 -8.30 -2.95 -11.87
C VAL A 175 -9.25 -2.36 -10.84
N ARG A 176 -9.22 -2.91 -9.63
CA ARG A 176 -10.00 -2.39 -8.50
C ARG A 176 -9.19 -1.29 -7.80
N PHE A 177 -9.84 -0.21 -7.41
CA PHE A 177 -9.22 0.88 -6.65
C PHE A 177 -9.74 0.91 -5.21
N ASP A 178 -8.87 1.22 -4.27
CA ASP A 178 -9.15 1.57 -2.87
C ASP A 178 -9.94 0.50 -2.11
N ASP A 179 -11.23 0.70 -1.86
CA ASP A 179 -12.19 -0.22 -1.25
C ASP A 179 -13.14 -0.87 -2.28
N GLY A 180 -12.92 -0.62 -3.57
CA GLY A 180 -13.81 -1.00 -4.67
C GLY A 180 -14.72 0.11 -5.15
N ALA A 181 -14.88 1.19 -4.37
CA ALA A 181 -15.59 2.39 -4.80
C ALA A 181 -14.56 3.38 -5.37
N ALA A 182 -14.08 3.09 -6.57
CA ALA A 182 -13.08 3.91 -7.25
C ALA A 182 -13.50 5.38 -7.41
N GLY A 183 -14.81 5.66 -7.43
CA GLY A 183 -15.34 7.01 -7.60
C GLY A 183 -14.95 7.62 -8.95
N PRO A 184 -15.16 8.93 -9.13
CA PRO A 184 -14.74 9.61 -10.35
C PRO A 184 -13.20 9.76 -10.43
N PRO A 185 -12.68 10.12 -11.61
CA PRO A 185 -11.36 10.73 -11.76
C PRO A 185 -11.04 11.77 -10.68
N LEU A 186 -9.88 11.66 -10.04
CA LEU A 186 -9.42 12.64 -9.04
C LEU A 186 -8.55 13.74 -9.65
N LEU A 187 -7.85 13.44 -10.75
CA LEU A 187 -6.99 14.37 -11.46
C LEU A 187 -7.40 14.47 -12.93
N THR A 188 -7.21 15.64 -13.54
CA THR A 188 -7.25 15.86 -14.99
C THR A 188 -5.89 16.33 -15.49
N GLY A 189 -5.56 15.99 -16.74
CA GLY A 189 -4.27 16.37 -17.35
C GLY A 189 -3.05 15.89 -16.56
N SER A 190 -3.15 14.72 -15.92
CA SER A 190 -2.13 14.23 -15.01
C SER A 190 -0.92 13.64 -15.73
N SER A 191 0.27 13.91 -15.20
CA SER A 191 1.50 13.17 -15.50
C SER A 191 1.87 12.27 -14.32
N SER A 192 2.53 11.15 -14.60
CA SER A 192 2.92 10.16 -13.59
C SER A 192 4.44 10.01 -13.53
N THR A 193 4.99 10.04 -12.33
CA THR A 193 6.36 9.61 -12.02
C THR A 193 6.29 8.25 -11.34
N VAL A 194 7.01 7.26 -11.88
CA VAL A 194 7.18 5.96 -11.24
C VAL A 194 8.30 6.07 -10.22
N ASP A 195 7.94 6.05 -8.94
CA ASP A 195 8.90 6.16 -7.83
C ASP A 195 9.60 4.82 -7.58
N ASP A 196 8.89 3.72 -7.80
CA ASP A 196 9.37 2.35 -7.60
C ASP A 196 8.53 1.38 -8.44
N LEU A 197 9.17 0.35 -9.00
CA LEU A 197 8.49 -0.68 -9.78
C LEU A 197 9.36 -1.93 -9.87
N PHE A 198 8.75 -3.09 -9.63
CA PHE A 198 9.36 -4.40 -9.83
C PHE A 198 8.31 -5.45 -10.14
N SER A 199 8.76 -6.58 -10.65
CA SER A 199 7.92 -7.74 -10.97
C SER A 199 8.36 -9.01 -10.23
N ALA A 200 7.42 -9.93 -10.09
CA ALA A 200 7.61 -11.31 -9.68
C ALA A 200 6.71 -12.17 -10.59
N GLY A 201 7.31 -12.77 -11.62
CA GLY A 201 6.56 -13.36 -12.72
C GLY A 201 5.59 -12.35 -13.35
N PRO A 202 4.33 -12.71 -13.61
CA PRO A 202 3.36 -11.82 -14.26
C PRO A 202 2.82 -10.70 -13.35
N HIS A 203 3.20 -10.70 -12.06
CA HIS A 203 2.72 -9.71 -11.10
C HIS A 203 3.69 -8.54 -11.02
N VAL A 204 3.17 -7.32 -11.20
CA VAL A 204 3.98 -6.09 -11.18
C VAL A 204 3.45 -5.18 -10.09
N ALA A 205 4.35 -4.79 -9.19
CA ALA A 205 4.06 -3.88 -8.11
C ALA A 205 4.75 -2.53 -8.37
N PHE A 206 4.09 -1.43 -8.04
CA PHE A 206 4.60 -0.09 -8.35
C PHE A 206 4.12 0.98 -7.36
N ARG A 207 4.93 2.02 -7.19
CA ARG A 207 4.58 3.28 -6.54
C ARG A 207 4.62 4.39 -7.59
N VAL A 208 3.56 5.20 -7.64
CA VAL A 208 3.46 6.32 -8.58
C VAL A 208 3.09 7.59 -7.83
N THR A 209 3.77 8.67 -8.16
CA THR A 209 3.38 10.04 -7.82
C THR A 209 2.81 10.69 -9.08
N ALA A 210 1.52 10.99 -9.06
CA ALA A 210 0.83 11.66 -10.15
C ALA A 210 0.58 13.12 -9.82
N THR A 211 0.86 14.02 -10.76
CA THR A 211 0.62 15.45 -10.64
C THR A 211 -0.33 15.91 -11.74
N GLY A 212 -1.32 16.72 -11.40
CA GLY A 212 -2.29 17.26 -12.37
C GLY A 212 -3.13 18.35 -11.75
N THR A 213 -4.31 18.59 -12.31
CA THR A 213 -5.32 19.46 -11.71
C THR A 213 -6.42 18.64 -11.07
N TYR A 214 -6.89 19.06 -9.89
CA TYR A 214 -7.98 18.39 -9.21
C TYR A 214 -9.26 18.46 -10.05
N ALA A 215 -9.88 17.29 -10.25
CA ALA A 215 -11.02 17.13 -11.15
C ALA A 215 -12.34 17.59 -10.52
N GLU A 216 -12.46 17.56 -9.19
CA GLU A 216 -13.66 17.95 -8.47
C GLU A 216 -13.56 19.36 -7.88
N ALA A 217 -14.63 19.86 -7.25
CA ALA A 217 -14.65 21.18 -6.64
C ALA A 217 -13.61 21.30 -5.49
N PRO A 218 -12.67 22.26 -5.55
CA PRO A 218 -12.54 23.35 -6.53
C PRO A 218 -11.74 22.89 -7.75
N ALA A 219 -12.42 22.72 -8.88
CA ALA A 219 -11.79 22.17 -10.06
C ALA A 219 -10.65 23.09 -10.54
N GLY A 220 -9.59 22.49 -11.07
CA GLY A 220 -8.46 23.25 -11.63
C GLY A 220 -7.33 23.56 -10.65
N THR A 221 -7.47 23.25 -9.36
CA THR A 221 -6.38 23.41 -8.38
C THR A 221 -5.26 22.41 -8.66
N PRO A 222 -3.97 22.83 -8.75
CA PRO A 222 -2.86 21.90 -8.84
C PRO A 222 -2.85 20.89 -7.69
N ALA A 223 -2.67 19.62 -7.99
CA ALA A 223 -2.78 18.53 -7.04
C ALA A 223 -1.75 17.44 -7.30
N THR A 224 -1.29 16.82 -6.21
CA THR A 224 -0.43 15.63 -6.24
C THR A 224 -1.18 14.48 -5.60
N LEU A 225 -1.21 13.34 -6.29
CA LEU A 225 -1.80 12.10 -5.80
C LEU A 225 -0.73 11.01 -5.77
N HIS A 226 -0.65 10.35 -4.63
CA HIS A 226 0.23 9.22 -4.41
C HIS A 226 -0.58 7.92 -4.46
N LEU A 227 -0.04 6.88 -5.10
CA LEU A 227 -0.71 5.58 -5.19
C LEU A 227 0.28 4.43 -5.29
N VAL A 228 -0.11 3.27 -4.72
CA VAL A 228 0.59 1.99 -4.90
C VAL A 228 -0.34 1.02 -5.61
N GLY A 229 0.21 0.27 -6.56
CA GLY A 229 -0.51 -0.78 -7.27
C GLY A 229 0.20 -2.13 -7.20
N LEU A 230 -0.60 -3.18 -7.28
CA LEU A 230 -0.17 -4.55 -7.58
C LEU A 230 -1.13 -5.09 -8.65
N VAL A 231 -0.59 -5.32 -9.85
CA VAL A 231 -1.36 -5.73 -11.03
C VAL A 231 -0.81 -7.00 -11.66
N THR A 232 -1.65 -7.71 -12.39
CA THR A 232 -1.27 -8.88 -13.19
C THR A 232 -1.22 -8.51 -14.66
N VAL A 233 -0.16 -8.94 -15.33
CA VAL A 233 0.03 -8.81 -16.78
C VAL A 233 -0.19 -10.16 -17.43
N ALA A 234 -0.99 -10.18 -18.50
CA ALA A 234 -1.09 -11.32 -19.39
C ALA A 234 -1.37 -10.83 -20.81
N HIS A 235 -0.82 -11.53 -21.80
CA HIS A 235 -1.01 -11.21 -23.22
C HIS A 235 -0.66 -9.75 -23.57
N GLY A 236 0.43 -9.22 -23.00
CA GLY A 236 0.93 -7.87 -23.29
C GLY A 236 0.09 -6.72 -22.73
N ARG A 237 -0.81 -6.98 -21.79
CA ARG A 237 -1.67 -5.97 -21.15
C ARG A 237 -1.91 -6.26 -19.67
N VAL A 238 -2.32 -5.24 -18.93
CA VAL A 238 -2.86 -5.42 -17.57
C VAL A 238 -4.21 -6.15 -17.67
N THR A 239 -4.39 -7.19 -16.86
CA THR A 239 -5.61 -8.02 -16.84
C THR A 239 -6.34 -8.02 -15.51
N GLY A 240 -5.73 -7.47 -14.46
CA GLY A 240 -6.34 -7.36 -13.15
C GLY A 240 -5.42 -6.71 -12.13
N GLY A 241 -5.95 -6.38 -10.96
CA GLY A 241 -5.13 -5.94 -9.83
C GLY A 241 -5.85 -5.03 -8.84
N ARG A 242 -5.07 -4.49 -7.90
CA ARG A 242 -5.51 -3.51 -6.92
C ARG A 242 -4.60 -2.29 -6.94
N ILE A 243 -5.20 -1.11 -6.83
CA ILE A 243 -4.51 0.16 -6.59
C ILE A 243 -5.07 0.77 -5.31
N VAL A 244 -4.21 1.33 -4.46
CA VAL A 244 -4.59 2.11 -3.28
C VAL A 244 -4.03 3.53 -3.44
N ARG A 245 -4.91 4.53 -3.31
CA ARG A 245 -4.63 5.96 -3.51
C ARG A 245 -4.68 6.71 -2.18
N ASP A 246 -3.77 7.66 -1.98
CA ASP A 246 -3.79 8.57 -0.84
C ASP A 246 -4.86 9.68 -0.98
N ARG A 247 -6.13 9.27 -1.01
CA ARG A 247 -7.28 10.18 -1.17
C ARG A 247 -7.40 11.15 0.00
N LEU A 248 -7.07 10.69 1.22
CA LEU A 248 -7.15 11.53 2.41
C LEU A 248 -6.03 12.59 2.44
N GLY A 249 -4.80 12.22 2.06
CA GLY A 249 -3.70 13.16 1.91
C GLY A 249 -3.98 14.21 0.84
N LEU A 250 -4.49 13.77 -0.32
CA LEU A 250 -4.96 14.69 -1.37
C LEU A 250 -6.00 15.69 -0.86
N ALA A 251 -7.06 15.20 -0.19
CA ALA A 251 -8.12 16.04 0.34
C ALA A 251 -7.60 17.08 1.35
N ARG A 252 -6.63 16.69 2.20
CA ARG A 252 -6.00 17.60 3.17
C ARG A 252 -5.14 18.66 2.50
N ALA A 253 -4.33 18.28 1.51
CA ALA A 253 -3.49 19.22 0.76
C ALA A 253 -4.34 20.29 0.06
N LEU A 254 -5.46 19.88 -0.55
CA LEU A 254 -6.42 20.80 -1.18
C LEU A 254 -7.13 21.72 -0.19
N ALA A 255 -7.41 21.25 1.04
CA ALA A 255 -7.99 22.08 2.07
C ALA A 255 -7.00 23.17 2.54
N SER A 256 -5.73 22.80 2.73
CA SER A 256 -4.66 23.75 3.12
C SER A 256 -4.31 24.76 2.03
N ALA A 257 -4.45 24.40 0.75
CA ALA A 257 -4.24 25.35 -0.36
C ALA A 257 -5.33 26.43 -0.46
N ARG A 258 -6.47 26.26 0.24
CA ARG A 258 -7.59 27.21 0.26
C ARG A 258 -7.63 28.12 1.49
N SER A 259 -6.81 27.84 2.51
CA SER A 259 -6.67 28.64 3.73
C SER A 259 -5.57 29.68 3.60
#